data_AF-A0A849P815-F1
#
_entry.id   AF-A0A849P815-F1
#
_cell.length_a   1.000
_cell.length_b   1.000
_cell.length_c   1.000
_cell.angle_alpha   90.00
_cell.angle_beta   90.00
_cell.angle_gamma   90.00
#
_symmetry.space_group_name_H-M   'P 1'
#
loop_
_entity.id
_entity.type
_entity.pdbx_description
1 polymer ?
#
loop_
_entity_poly.entity_id
_entity_poly.type
_entity_poly.pdbx_seq_one_letter_code
_entity_poly.pdbx_strand_id
1 'polypeptide(L)'
;MAGYTQFIPAFEMVKAYGFAYKTHIEISEIDGIIGSLNLPVNYPNAAVTLLKQAALSLRTLEKSSNSEFDYTHYVHPAYRALEGHIKFLFEQMGYHIDELSVGGNHFDKDKGTSVFFLKTKKLKEHGLAARLTSGYNLYCANRHKASHFGEILGEIDTTLLIESPEDAKHRIKEVFEEIKF
;
A
#
# COMPACT_ATOMS: atom_id res chain seq x y z
N MET A 1 9.26 -10.56 17.48
CA MET A 1 10.20 -9.50 17.04
C MET A 1 9.36 -8.26 16.77
N ALA A 2 9.40 -7.26 17.64
CA ALA A 2 8.67 -6.02 17.42
C ALA A 2 9.41 -5.18 16.37
N GLY A 3 8.71 -4.75 15.33
CA GLY A 3 9.29 -3.92 14.26
C GLY A 3 9.68 -2.54 14.79
N TYR A 4 10.68 -1.90 14.17
CA TYR A 4 11.20 -0.57 14.54
C TYR A 4 10.11 0.49 14.78
N THR A 5 8.99 0.42 14.04
CA THR A 5 7.83 1.32 14.16
C THR A 5 6.99 1.12 15.43
N GLN A 6 7.14 0.01 16.16
CA GLN A 6 6.40 -0.26 17.41
C GLN A 6 7.05 0.38 18.64
N PHE A 7 8.29 0.85 18.53
CA PHE A 7 9.03 1.49 19.62
C PHE A 7 9.05 3.01 19.55
N ILE A 8 8.51 3.58 18.47
CA ILE A 8 8.41 5.02 18.28
C ILE A 8 6.93 5.40 18.45
N PRO A 9 6.56 6.08 19.56
CA PRO A 9 5.21 6.63 19.72
C PRO A 9 4.79 7.40 18.46
N ALA A 10 3.51 7.37 18.09
CA ALA A 10 3.02 8.03 16.88
C ALA A 10 3.48 9.51 16.75
N PHE A 11 3.58 10.21 17.88
CA PHE A 11 4.12 11.57 17.99
C PHE A 11 5.61 11.69 17.60
N GLU A 12 6.44 10.73 17.97
CA GLU A 12 7.86 10.69 17.64
C GLU A 12 8.08 10.33 16.16
N MET A 13 7.19 9.54 15.54
CA MET A 13 7.23 9.29 14.08
C MET A 13 6.95 10.57 13.29
N VAL A 14 5.91 11.35 13.64
CA VAL A 14 5.64 12.63 12.97
C VAL A 14 6.81 13.59 13.13
N LYS A 15 7.43 13.65 14.31
CA LYS A 15 8.65 14.45 14.53
C LYS A 15 9.85 13.96 13.74
N ALA A 16 10.12 12.65 13.69
CA ALA A 16 11.26 12.10 12.96
C ALA A 16 11.15 12.37 11.46
N TYR A 17 9.96 12.16 10.88
CA TYR A 17 9.69 12.47 9.47
C TYR A 17 9.66 14.00 9.23
N GLY A 18 8.99 14.78 10.07
CA GLY A 18 8.98 16.25 9.96
C GLY A 18 10.37 16.87 10.08
N PHE A 19 11.24 16.30 10.92
CA PHE A 19 12.63 16.73 11.07
C PHE A 19 13.49 16.29 9.88
N ALA A 20 13.32 15.05 9.40
CA ALA A 20 14.02 14.54 8.21
C ALA A 20 13.69 15.35 6.95
N TYR A 21 12.45 15.83 6.82
CA TYR A 21 11.98 16.53 5.63
C TYR A 21 11.81 18.04 5.81
N LYS A 22 12.11 18.59 7.00
CA LYS A 22 11.95 20.01 7.36
C LYS A 22 10.55 20.56 7.08
N THR A 23 9.51 19.73 7.18
CA THR A 23 8.12 20.08 6.90
C THR A 23 7.27 19.97 8.16
N HIS A 24 6.41 20.96 8.38
CA HIS A 24 5.40 20.91 9.44
C HIS A 24 4.11 20.28 8.90
N ILE A 25 3.64 19.20 9.52
CA ILE A 25 2.44 18.47 9.13
C ILE A 25 1.56 18.29 10.36
N GLU A 26 0.33 18.79 10.28
CA GLU A 26 -0.65 18.70 11.37
C GLU A 26 -1.28 17.31 11.41
N ILE A 27 -1.42 16.75 12.62
CA ILE A 27 -2.03 15.42 12.82
C ILE A 27 -3.48 15.39 12.28
N SER A 28 -4.22 16.50 12.42
CA SER A 28 -5.59 16.62 11.93
C SER A 28 -5.70 16.49 10.41
N GLU A 29 -4.67 16.88 9.64
CA GLU A 29 -4.65 16.68 8.18
C GLU A 29 -4.64 15.17 7.84
N ILE A 30 -3.88 14.39 8.61
CA ILE A 30 -3.75 12.95 8.45
C ILE A 30 -5.04 12.26 8.86
N ASP A 31 -5.59 12.60 10.02
CA ASP A 31 -6.85 12.03 10.48
C ASP A 31 -8.01 12.37 9.54
N GLY A 32 -8.02 13.54 8.90
CA GLY A 32 -8.98 13.89 7.85
C GLY A 32 -8.90 12.99 6.63
N ILE A 33 -7.68 12.69 6.15
CA ILE A 33 -7.48 11.75 5.03
C ILE A 33 -7.99 10.36 5.41
N ILE A 34 -7.60 9.84 6.58
CA ILE A 34 -8.03 8.51 7.03
C ILE A 34 -9.54 8.45 7.24
N GLY A 35 -10.15 9.48 7.82
CA GLY A 35 -11.59 9.58 7.99
C GLY A 35 -12.35 9.50 6.67
N SER A 36 -11.81 10.09 5.59
CA SER A 36 -12.42 10.07 4.25
C SER A 36 -12.44 8.70 3.57
N LEU A 37 -11.66 7.74 4.08
CA LEU A 37 -11.63 6.36 3.57
C LEU A 37 -12.82 5.52 4.05
N ASN A 38 -13.61 6.00 5.01
CA ASN A 38 -14.80 5.34 5.57
C ASN A 38 -14.57 3.88 6.02
N LEU A 39 -13.37 3.57 6.54
CA LEU A 39 -12.99 2.22 6.91
C LEU A 39 -13.97 1.61 7.94
N PRO A 40 -14.32 0.31 7.83
CA PRO A 40 -15.23 -0.33 8.75
C PRO A 40 -14.62 -0.42 10.16
N VAL A 41 -15.48 -0.51 11.18
CA VAL A 41 -15.06 -0.51 12.59
C VAL A 41 -14.11 -1.68 12.93
N ASN A 42 -14.24 -2.81 12.24
CA ASN A 42 -13.38 -3.99 12.42
C ASN A 42 -12.11 -3.98 11.55
N TYR A 43 -11.77 -2.85 10.90
CA TYR A 43 -10.59 -2.77 10.05
C TYR A 43 -9.29 -2.91 10.88
N PRO A 44 -8.24 -3.61 10.39
CA PRO A 44 -7.06 -3.89 11.20
C PRO A 44 -6.28 -2.62 11.59
N ASN A 45 -6.04 -2.41 12.89
CA ASN A 45 -5.29 -1.26 13.41
C ASN A 45 -3.91 -1.09 12.76
N ALA A 46 -3.21 -2.19 12.49
CA ALA A 46 -1.91 -2.14 11.82
C ALA A 46 -2.01 -1.57 10.39
N ALA A 47 -3.07 -1.90 9.65
CA ALA A 47 -3.32 -1.35 8.32
C ALA A 47 -3.68 0.14 8.41
N VAL A 48 -4.46 0.55 9.41
CA VAL A 48 -4.75 1.98 9.67
C VAL A 48 -3.47 2.76 9.93
N THR A 49 -2.55 2.22 10.75
CA THR A 49 -1.26 2.87 11.02
C THR A 49 -0.42 3.03 9.75
N LEU A 50 -0.39 2.02 8.88
CA LEU A 50 0.30 2.10 7.58
C LEU A 50 -0.33 3.15 6.66
N LEU A 51 -1.66 3.27 6.65
CA LEU A 51 -2.36 4.33 5.91
C LEU A 51 -2.02 5.72 6.44
N LYS A 52 -1.90 5.88 7.77
CA LYS A 52 -1.45 7.15 8.37
C LYS A 52 -0.02 7.50 7.95
N GLN A 53 0.88 6.50 7.91
CA GLN A 53 2.24 6.70 7.40
C GLN A 53 2.24 7.07 5.91
N ALA A 54 1.40 6.42 5.09
CA ALA A 54 1.24 6.77 3.68
C ALA A 54 0.70 8.19 3.49
N ALA A 55 -0.27 8.62 4.30
CA ALA A 55 -0.83 9.96 4.26
C ALA A 55 0.21 11.01 4.69
N LEU A 56 1.06 10.68 5.66
CA LEU A 56 2.20 11.51 6.05
C LEU A 56 3.19 11.64 4.90
N SER A 57 3.58 10.52 4.26
CA SER A 57 4.42 10.52 3.06
C SER A 57 3.84 11.40 1.95
N LEU A 58 2.53 11.29 1.71
CA LEU A 58 1.84 12.12 0.72
C LEU A 58 1.97 13.62 1.05
N ARG A 59 1.72 14.02 2.30
CA ARG A 59 1.87 15.41 2.74
C ARG A 59 3.30 15.91 2.65
N THR A 60 4.26 15.05 2.94
CA THR A 60 5.68 15.37 2.77
C THR A 60 6.00 15.64 1.30
N LEU A 61 5.54 14.79 0.38
CA LEU A 61 5.74 14.97 -1.06
C LEU A 61 5.02 16.21 -1.63
N GLU A 62 3.92 16.64 -1.02
CA GLU A 62 3.21 17.87 -1.40
C GLU A 62 3.92 19.15 -0.92
N LYS A 63 4.67 19.07 0.18
CA LYS A 63 5.34 20.22 0.81
C LYS A 63 6.85 20.29 0.52
N SER A 64 7.47 19.17 0.15
CA SER A 64 8.89 19.05 -0.14
C SER A 64 9.20 19.44 -1.60
N SER A 65 10.31 20.14 -1.80
CA SER A 65 10.89 20.43 -3.11
C SER A 65 12.20 19.68 -3.37
N ASN A 66 12.53 18.70 -2.51
CA ASN A 66 13.77 17.95 -2.63
C ASN A 66 13.68 16.95 -3.78
N SER A 67 14.74 16.89 -4.59
CA SER A 67 14.92 15.82 -5.57
C SER A 67 15.59 14.62 -4.90
N GLU A 68 15.02 13.44 -5.09
CA GLU A 68 15.58 12.17 -4.63
C GLU A 68 15.86 11.24 -5.81
N PHE A 69 16.75 10.27 -5.61
CA PHE A 69 17.10 9.26 -6.61
C PHE A 69 15.94 8.28 -6.87
N ASP A 70 15.24 7.90 -5.80
CA ASP A 70 14.09 7.00 -5.84
C ASP A 70 13.09 7.41 -4.74
N TYR A 71 11.82 7.45 -5.08
CA TYR A 71 10.72 7.81 -4.17
C TYR A 71 9.95 6.58 -3.65
N THR A 72 10.42 5.36 -3.93
CA THR A 72 9.74 4.10 -3.55
C THR A 72 9.44 3.99 -2.05
N HIS A 73 10.31 4.50 -1.18
CA HIS A 73 10.10 4.48 0.28
C HIS A 73 8.87 5.28 0.73
N TYR A 74 8.47 6.32 0.00
CA TYR A 74 7.25 7.07 0.31
C TYR A 74 5.99 6.26 0.09
N VAL A 75 6.02 5.36 -0.91
CA VAL A 75 4.85 4.59 -1.36
C VAL A 75 4.71 3.25 -0.63
N HIS A 76 5.81 2.70 -0.13
CA HIS A 76 5.84 1.39 0.57
C HIS A 76 4.79 1.24 1.68
N PRO A 77 4.56 2.22 2.57
CA PRO A 77 3.50 2.13 3.57
C PRO A 77 2.10 1.94 2.96
N ALA A 78 1.79 2.63 1.85
CA ALA A 78 0.51 2.50 1.16
C ALA A 78 0.36 1.08 0.59
N TYR A 79 1.38 0.59 -0.10
CA TYR A 79 1.36 -0.76 -0.67
C TYR A 79 1.26 -1.86 0.39
N ARG A 80 1.89 -1.68 1.55
CA ARG A 80 1.75 -2.63 2.66
C ARG A 80 0.35 -2.55 3.30
N ALA A 81 -0.27 -1.37 3.34
CA ALA A 81 -1.67 -1.25 3.73
C ALA A 81 -2.62 -1.94 2.72
N LEU A 82 -2.33 -1.87 1.41
CA LEU A 82 -3.09 -2.58 0.37
C LEU A 82 -3.02 -4.10 0.56
N GLU A 83 -1.85 -4.64 0.91
CA GLU A 83 -1.71 -6.06 1.28
C GLU A 83 -2.61 -6.42 2.48
N GLY A 84 -2.59 -5.58 3.52
CA GLY A 84 -3.49 -5.73 4.68
C GLY A 84 -4.97 -5.65 4.31
N HIS A 85 -5.34 -4.78 3.36
CA HIS A 85 -6.70 -4.65 2.83
C HIS A 85 -7.15 -5.92 2.13
N ILE A 86 -6.31 -6.49 1.26
CA ILE A 86 -6.59 -7.75 0.55
C ILE A 86 -6.85 -8.87 1.56
N LYS A 87 -6.00 -9.02 2.58
CA LYS A 87 -6.19 -10.00 3.65
C LYS A 87 -7.47 -9.75 4.44
N PHE A 88 -7.79 -8.50 4.74
CA PHE A 88 -9.05 -8.13 5.38
C PHE A 88 -10.28 -8.54 4.55
N LEU A 89 -10.25 -8.32 3.22
CA LEU A 89 -11.34 -8.74 2.34
C LEU A 89 -11.51 -10.27 2.34
N PHE A 90 -10.41 -11.03 2.32
CA PHE A 90 -10.47 -12.49 2.47
C PHE A 90 -11.14 -12.91 3.79
N GLU A 91 -10.78 -12.28 4.91
CA GLU A 91 -11.42 -12.53 6.21
C GLU A 91 -12.92 -12.22 6.19
N GLN A 92 -13.34 -11.11 5.58
CA GLN A 92 -14.77 -10.78 5.42
C GLN A 92 -15.50 -11.81 4.55
N MET A 93 -14.79 -12.53 3.68
CA MET A 93 -15.33 -13.60 2.84
C MET A 93 -15.28 -14.98 3.53
N GLY A 94 -14.76 -15.06 4.77
CA GLY A 94 -14.61 -16.30 5.54
C GLY A 94 -13.43 -17.16 5.09
N TYR A 95 -12.36 -16.54 4.58
CA TYR A 95 -11.12 -17.20 4.17
C TYR A 95 -9.93 -16.60 4.91
N HIS A 96 -9.17 -17.43 5.61
CA HIS A 96 -7.96 -17.00 6.29
C HIS A 96 -6.74 -17.09 5.36
N ILE A 97 -5.96 -16.02 5.29
CA ILE A 97 -4.68 -15.97 4.57
C ILE A 97 -3.55 -15.80 5.59
N ASP A 98 -2.58 -16.70 5.55
CA ASP A 98 -1.42 -16.68 6.45
C ASP A 98 -0.51 -15.46 6.24
N GLU A 99 0.49 -15.32 7.11
CA GLU A 99 1.45 -14.24 7.08
C GLU A 99 2.40 -14.27 5.88
N LEU A 100 2.60 -15.43 5.25
CA LEU A 100 3.58 -15.65 4.19
C LEU A 100 3.04 -15.34 2.79
N SER A 101 1.71 -15.29 2.65
CA SER A 101 1.02 -15.10 1.38
C SER A 101 0.13 -13.86 1.40
N VAL A 102 -0.17 -13.32 0.21
CA VAL A 102 -1.25 -12.33 -0.02
C VAL A 102 -2.50 -12.99 -0.64
N GLY A 103 -2.55 -14.32 -0.62
CA GLY A 103 -3.66 -15.11 -1.17
C GLY A 103 -3.53 -15.44 -2.66
N GLY A 104 -2.30 -15.37 -3.21
CA GLY A 104 -2.06 -15.58 -4.65
C GLY A 104 -2.56 -16.93 -5.20
N ASN A 105 -2.60 -17.98 -4.39
CA ASN A 105 -3.13 -19.29 -4.76
C ASN A 105 -4.64 -19.29 -5.06
N HIS A 106 -5.36 -18.21 -4.74
CA HIS A 106 -6.77 -18.03 -5.07
C HIS A 106 -7.01 -17.34 -6.42
N PHE A 107 -5.94 -16.94 -7.12
CA PHE A 107 -6.01 -16.26 -8.39
C PHE A 107 -5.34 -17.08 -9.50
N ASP A 108 -5.96 -17.07 -10.67
CA ASP A 108 -5.30 -17.46 -11.91
C ASP A 108 -4.92 -16.18 -12.67
N LYS A 109 -3.85 -16.25 -13.48
CA LYS A 109 -3.39 -15.13 -14.31
C LYS A 109 -3.83 -15.35 -15.75
N ASP A 110 -4.50 -14.36 -16.32
CA ASP A 110 -4.80 -14.33 -17.75
C ASP A 110 -3.50 -14.16 -18.55
N LYS A 111 -3.25 -15.10 -19.45
CA LYS A 111 -1.98 -15.16 -20.21
C LYS A 111 -1.84 -14.06 -21.25
N GLY A 112 -2.95 -13.46 -21.72
CA GLY A 112 -2.94 -12.42 -22.74
C GLY A 112 -2.81 -11.01 -22.16
N THR A 113 -3.34 -10.77 -20.97
CA THR A 113 -3.45 -9.43 -20.37
C THR A 113 -2.62 -9.25 -19.11
N SER A 114 -2.06 -10.34 -18.55
CA SER A 114 -1.42 -10.35 -17.23
C SER A 114 -2.32 -9.94 -16.06
N VAL A 115 -3.65 -9.88 -16.26
CA VAL A 115 -4.65 -9.60 -15.23
C VAL A 115 -4.95 -10.87 -14.43
N PHE A 116 -5.12 -10.74 -13.13
CA PHE A 116 -5.50 -11.82 -12.23
C PHE A 116 -7.01 -11.87 -12.03
N PHE A 117 -7.54 -13.08 -11.92
CA PHE A 117 -8.95 -13.34 -11.63
C PHE A 117 -9.09 -14.45 -10.60
N LEU A 118 -10.12 -14.38 -9.76
CA LEU A 118 -10.37 -15.41 -8.75
C LEU A 118 -10.56 -16.78 -9.41
N LYS A 119 -10.01 -17.84 -8.82
CA LYS A 119 -10.16 -19.21 -9.30
C LYS A 119 -11.41 -19.89 -8.73
N THR A 120 -11.65 -19.71 -7.43
CA THR A 120 -12.68 -20.43 -6.68
C THR A 120 -14.07 -19.85 -6.89
N LYS A 121 -15.04 -20.69 -7.27
CA LYS A 121 -16.45 -20.28 -7.49
C LYS A 121 -17.08 -19.57 -6.28
N LYS A 122 -16.91 -20.11 -5.07
CA LYS A 122 -17.42 -19.50 -3.82
C LYS A 122 -16.90 -18.08 -3.59
N LEU A 123 -15.63 -17.81 -3.92
CA LEU A 123 -15.07 -16.46 -3.83
C LEU A 123 -15.64 -15.53 -4.91
N LYS A 124 -15.84 -16.03 -6.14
CA LYS A 124 -16.42 -15.25 -7.26
C LYS A 124 -17.83 -14.77 -7.00
N GLU A 125 -18.64 -15.57 -6.31
CA GLU A 125 -20.06 -15.28 -6.04
C GLU A 125 -20.25 -14.34 -4.84
N HIS A 126 -19.19 -14.04 -4.09
CA HIS A 126 -19.27 -13.13 -2.94
C HIS A 126 -19.33 -11.65 -3.39
N GLY A 127 -20.08 -10.83 -2.67
CA GLY A 127 -20.25 -9.40 -3.00
C GLY A 127 -18.96 -8.55 -2.95
N LEU A 128 -17.87 -9.09 -2.41
CA LEU A 128 -16.56 -8.43 -2.33
C LEU A 128 -15.58 -8.91 -3.41
N ALA A 129 -15.99 -9.85 -4.28
CA ALA A 129 -15.12 -10.48 -5.26
C ALA A 129 -14.43 -9.49 -6.21
N ALA A 130 -15.18 -8.49 -6.68
CA ALA A 130 -14.67 -7.46 -7.58
C ALA A 130 -13.59 -6.59 -6.88
N ARG A 131 -13.85 -6.17 -5.64
CA ARG A 131 -12.89 -5.39 -4.83
C ARG A 131 -11.62 -6.20 -4.54
N LEU A 132 -11.78 -7.45 -4.11
CA LEU A 132 -10.65 -8.33 -3.85
C LEU A 132 -9.79 -8.53 -5.11
N THR A 133 -10.42 -8.70 -6.27
CA THR A 133 -9.72 -8.87 -7.54
C THR A 133 -9.02 -7.58 -7.98
N SER A 134 -9.65 -6.42 -7.83
CA SER A 134 -9.06 -5.11 -8.15
C SER A 134 -7.82 -4.86 -7.28
N GLY A 135 -7.96 -4.95 -5.96
CA GLY A 135 -6.87 -4.76 -5.01
C GLY A 135 -5.69 -5.70 -5.26
N TYR A 136 -5.95 -6.99 -5.56
CA TYR A 136 -4.88 -7.94 -5.86
C TYR A 136 -4.14 -7.60 -7.17
N ASN A 137 -4.86 -7.17 -8.20
CA ASN A 137 -4.22 -6.70 -9.44
C ASN A 137 -3.36 -5.45 -9.20
N LEU A 138 -3.86 -4.48 -8.43
CA LEU A 138 -3.12 -3.28 -8.07
C LEU A 138 -1.84 -3.63 -7.28
N TYR A 139 -1.94 -4.58 -6.35
CA TYR A 139 -0.80 -5.09 -5.59
C TYR A 139 0.26 -5.74 -6.49
N CYS A 140 -0.15 -6.62 -7.41
CA CYS A 140 0.78 -7.32 -8.31
C CYS A 140 1.41 -6.39 -9.35
N ALA A 141 0.68 -5.38 -9.82
CA ALA A 141 1.20 -4.40 -10.77
C ALA A 141 2.30 -3.52 -10.16
N ASN A 142 2.17 -3.22 -8.87
CA ASN A 142 2.96 -2.18 -8.20
C ASN A 142 3.81 -2.71 -7.05
N ARG A 143 3.18 -3.06 -5.91
CA ARG A 143 3.86 -3.47 -4.66
C ARG A 143 4.88 -4.58 -4.91
N HIS A 144 4.44 -5.63 -5.62
CA HIS A 144 5.29 -6.79 -5.85
C HIS A 144 6.58 -6.37 -6.55
N LYS A 145 6.49 -5.60 -7.63
CA LYS A 145 7.65 -5.10 -8.38
C LYS A 145 8.51 -4.13 -7.56
N ALA A 146 7.88 -3.17 -6.88
CA ALA A 146 8.56 -2.15 -6.05
C ALA A 146 9.22 -2.70 -4.77
N SER A 147 9.12 -4.01 -4.52
CA SER A 147 9.79 -4.69 -3.40
C SER A 147 10.92 -5.61 -3.85
N HIS A 148 11.20 -5.66 -5.16
CA HIS A 148 12.24 -6.50 -5.74
C HIS A 148 13.26 -5.64 -6.50
N PHE A 149 14.52 -6.06 -6.43
CA PHE A 149 15.51 -5.62 -7.40
C PHE A 149 15.19 -6.26 -8.75
N GLY A 150 15.39 -5.52 -9.84
CA GLY A 150 15.13 -6.02 -11.18
C GLY A 150 16.12 -7.10 -11.62
N GLU A 151 15.92 -7.60 -12.83
CA GLU A 151 16.91 -8.43 -13.48
C GLU A 151 18.14 -7.61 -13.86
N ILE A 152 19.34 -8.18 -13.66
CA ILE A 152 20.62 -7.61 -14.08
C ILE A 152 20.96 -8.21 -15.45
N LEU A 153 21.05 -7.35 -16.47
CA LEU A 153 21.33 -7.72 -17.85
C LEU A 153 22.64 -7.07 -18.30
N GLY A 154 23.77 -7.64 -17.87
CA GLY A 154 25.08 -7.02 -18.09
C GLY A 154 25.28 -5.80 -17.20
N GLU A 155 25.48 -4.62 -17.79
CA GLU A 155 25.67 -3.35 -17.08
C GLU A 155 24.37 -2.58 -16.80
N ILE A 156 23.23 -3.07 -17.29
CA ILE A 156 21.91 -2.46 -17.07
C ILE A 156 21.06 -3.36 -16.16
N ASP A 157 20.13 -2.76 -15.43
CA ASP A 157 19.13 -3.49 -14.66
C ASP A 157 17.72 -2.96 -14.92
N THR A 158 16.72 -3.77 -14.56
CA THR A 158 15.29 -3.48 -14.77
C THR A 158 14.57 -3.10 -13.49
N THR A 159 15.29 -2.62 -12.47
CA THR A 159 14.71 -2.26 -11.17
C THR A 159 13.69 -1.15 -11.36
N LEU A 160 12.49 -1.36 -10.81
CA LEU A 160 11.46 -0.34 -10.80
C LEU A 160 11.88 0.76 -9.81
N LEU A 161 12.23 1.93 -10.33
CA LEU A 161 12.41 3.14 -9.55
C LEU A 161 11.19 4.04 -9.74
N ILE A 162 10.79 4.74 -8.67
CA ILE A 162 9.81 5.82 -8.77
C ILE A 162 10.61 7.10 -8.86
N GLU A 163 10.69 7.68 -10.06
CA GLU A 163 11.64 8.75 -10.37
C GLU A 163 11.11 10.16 -10.06
N SER A 164 9.81 10.30 -9.78
CA SER A 164 9.19 11.60 -9.51
C SER A 164 8.31 11.60 -8.26
N PRO A 165 8.24 12.73 -7.53
CA PRO A 165 7.31 12.86 -6.42
C PRO A 165 5.87 12.83 -6.92
N GLU A 166 5.57 13.27 -8.14
CA GLU A 166 4.25 13.17 -8.77
C GLU A 166 3.79 11.73 -8.94
N ASP A 167 4.65 10.84 -9.44
CA ASP A 167 4.32 9.42 -9.56
C ASP A 167 4.12 8.77 -8.17
N ALA A 168 4.99 9.10 -7.20
CA ALA A 168 4.82 8.64 -5.82
C ALA A 168 3.47 9.09 -5.22
N LYS A 169 3.11 10.37 -5.39
CA LYS A 169 1.81 10.92 -4.96
C LYS A 169 0.64 10.20 -5.64
N HIS A 170 0.74 9.96 -6.95
CA HIS A 170 -0.30 9.27 -7.71
C HIS A 170 -0.54 7.86 -7.18
N ARG A 171 0.52 7.08 -6.97
CA ARG A 171 0.44 5.70 -6.47
C ARG A 171 -0.13 5.62 -5.06
N ILE A 172 0.23 6.55 -4.17
CA ILE A 172 -0.38 6.61 -2.82
C ILE A 172 -1.88 6.89 -2.93
N LYS A 173 -2.28 7.83 -3.77
CA LYS A 173 -3.71 8.17 -3.98
C LYS A 173 -4.49 7.02 -4.61
N GLU A 174 -3.91 6.32 -5.58
CA GLU A 174 -4.50 5.12 -6.20
C GLU A 174 -4.81 4.05 -5.16
N VAL A 175 -3.88 3.79 -4.23
CA VAL A 175 -4.11 2.87 -3.11
C VAL A 175 -5.23 3.35 -2.19
N PHE A 176 -5.31 4.65 -1.90
CA PHE A 176 -6.38 5.20 -1.05
C PHE A 176 -7.75 5.03 -1.70
N GLU A 177 -7.88 5.28 -3.00
CA GLU A 177 -9.13 5.06 -3.72
C GLU A 177 -9.54 3.57 -3.74
N GLU A 178 -8.59 2.65 -3.92
CA GLU A 178 -8.88 1.20 -3.88
C GLU A 178 -9.35 0.73 -2.49
N ILE A 179 -8.77 1.27 -1.42
CA ILE A 179 -9.06 0.87 -0.04
C ILE A 179 -10.36 1.47 0.49
N LYS A 180 -10.78 2.62 -0.05
CA LYS A 180 -11.98 3.35 0.39
C LYS A 180 -13.24 2.47 0.41
N PHE A 181 -14.05 2.61 1.45
CA PHE A 181 -15.32 1.91 1.62
C PHE A 181 -16.53 2.77 1.29
#